data_AF-A0A0R3Q5X3-F1
#
_entry.id   AF-A0A0R3Q5X3-F1
#
_cell.length_a   1.000
_cell.length_b   1.000
_cell.length_c   1.000
_cell.angle_alpha   90.00
_cell.angle_beta   90.00
_cell.angle_gamma   90.00
#
_symmetry.space_group_name_H-M   'P 1'
#
loop_
_entity.id
_entity.type
_entity.pdbx_description
1 polymer ?
#
loop_
_entity_poly.entity_id
_entity_poly.type
_entity_poly.pdbx_seq_one_letter_code
_entity_poly.pdbx_strand_id
1 'polypeptide(L)'
;MPGGSSQLCNIPSTIAGCSISERIGSGTFSSVFKAISASSDNSGIRTTVAVKVMSMQVANASKLSSDCIVSEIRILKNLKHRNIVHLYDFQWDRNNIYLIMEYCGGGDLGSFIKHYGSLPEAITRLCFRQLAAAIQYMRAMNVAHMDLKPQNILLTNRRKPFIKVSDFGLSQYLKKNEQTSSFRGSPLYMAPEIFCREQYDSRVDLW
;
A
#
# COMPACT_ATOMS: atom_id res chain seq x y z
N MET A 1 20.33 -32.15 18.31
CA MET A 1 19.09 -31.35 18.43
C MET A 1 19.47 -29.89 18.19
N PRO A 2 18.92 -29.25 17.15
CA PRO A 2 17.67 -28.52 17.35
C PRO A 2 16.73 -28.61 16.14
N GLY A 3 15.53 -29.16 16.35
CA GLY A 3 14.39 -29.03 15.45
C GLY A 3 13.45 -27.97 16.00
N GLY A 4 13.71 -26.70 15.69
CA GLY A 4 12.75 -25.62 15.90
C GLY A 4 11.77 -25.60 14.75
N SER A 5 10.71 -26.40 14.85
CA SER A 5 9.53 -26.26 14.01
C SER A 5 8.91 -24.90 14.31
N SER A 6 9.24 -23.92 13.48
CA SER A 6 8.54 -22.65 13.42
C SER A 6 7.05 -22.93 13.23
N GLN A 7 6.26 -22.47 14.20
CA GLN A 7 4.81 -22.46 14.13
C GLN A 7 4.41 -21.70 12.86
N LEU A 8 4.09 -22.44 11.79
CA LEU A 8 3.31 -21.93 10.66
C LEU A 8 1.90 -21.69 11.19
N CYS A 9 1.71 -20.56 11.88
CA CYS A 9 0.43 -20.13 12.42
C CYS A 9 -0.65 -20.22 11.35
N ASN A 10 -1.72 -20.98 11.65
CA ASN A 10 -2.95 -21.17 10.88
C ASN A 10 -3.30 -20.00 9.94
N ILE A 11 -2.74 -19.99 8.73
CA ILE A 11 -3.17 -19.09 7.67
C ILE A 11 -4.43 -19.73 7.09
N PRO A 12 -5.58 -19.02 7.04
CA PRO A 12 -6.77 -19.56 6.42
C PRO A 12 -6.45 -19.99 4.98
N SER A 13 -6.85 -21.20 4.58
CA SER A 13 -6.58 -21.75 3.25
C SER A 13 -7.24 -20.93 2.14
N THR A 14 -8.30 -20.18 2.47
CA THR A 14 -9.01 -19.28 1.56
C THR A 14 -9.43 -18.01 2.30
N ILE A 15 -9.23 -16.85 1.67
CA ILE A 15 -9.71 -15.54 2.14
C ILE A 15 -10.34 -14.80 0.96
N ALA A 16 -11.57 -14.30 1.12
CA ALA A 16 -12.29 -13.56 0.07
C ALA A 16 -12.35 -14.32 -1.27
N GLY A 17 -12.58 -15.64 -1.22
CA GLY A 17 -12.58 -16.53 -2.40
C GLY A 17 -11.20 -16.76 -3.05
N CYS A 18 -10.12 -16.20 -2.50
CA CYS A 18 -8.76 -16.39 -2.98
C CYS A 18 -8.03 -17.46 -2.18
N SER A 19 -7.32 -18.37 -2.84
CA SER A 19 -6.49 -19.38 -2.18
C SER A 19 -5.21 -18.72 -1.66
N ILE A 20 -5.01 -18.72 -0.35
CA ILE A 20 -3.88 -18.04 0.30
C ILE A 20 -2.62 -18.90 0.23
N SER A 21 -1.48 -18.26 -0.02
CA SER A 21 -0.17 -18.90 -0.07
C SER A 21 0.69 -18.52 1.13
N GLU A 22 1.14 -17.27 1.21
CA GLU A 22 2.11 -16.81 2.21
C GLU A 22 1.79 -15.40 2.70
N ARG A 23 2.15 -15.09 3.94
CA ARG A 23 2.08 -13.72 4.47
C ARG A 23 3.28 -12.94 3.92
N ILE A 24 3.01 -11.85 3.21
CA ILE A 24 4.03 -10.99 2.58
C ILE A 24 4.20 -9.64 3.29
N GLY A 25 3.29 -9.28 4.19
CA GLY A 25 3.37 -8.04 4.94
C GLY A 25 2.60 -8.08 6.26
N SER A 26 3.05 -7.26 7.20
CA SER A 26 2.42 -7.06 8.50
C SER A 26 2.58 -5.61 8.94
N GLY A 27 1.47 -4.96 9.24
CA GLY A 27 1.43 -3.67 9.91
C GLY A 27 0.71 -3.78 11.25
N THR A 28 0.60 -2.65 11.96
CA THR A 28 -0.06 -2.57 13.28
C THR A 28 -1.51 -3.03 13.24
N PHE A 29 -2.21 -2.78 12.13
CA PHE A 29 -3.66 -3.01 12.00
C PHE A 29 -4.05 -3.85 10.78
N SER A 30 -3.07 -4.32 10.02
CA SER A 30 -3.33 -5.09 8.82
C SER A 30 -2.28 -6.15 8.56
N SER A 31 -2.66 -7.19 7.83
CA SER A 31 -1.75 -8.20 7.32
C SER A 31 -1.97 -8.36 5.82
N VAL A 32 -0.90 -8.54 5.07
CA VAL A 32 -0.97 -8.71 3.61
C VAL A 32 -0.52 -10.13 3.27
N PHE A 33 -1.33 -10.82 2.48
CA PHE A 33 -1.07 -12.17 2.03
C PHE A 33 -0.98 -12.22 0.52
N LYS A 34 -0.08 -13.04 -0.01
CA LYS A 34 -0.10 -13.45 -1.42
C LYS A 34 -1.15 -14.54 -1.59
N ALA A 35 -1.97 -14.40 -2.61
CA ALA A 35 -3.05 -15.32 -2.90
C ALA A 35 -3.19 -15.56 -4.40
N ILE A 36 -3.93 -16.59 -4.76
CA ILE A 36 -4.38 -16.86 -6.12
C ILE A 36 -5.89 -16.58 -6.18
N SER A 37 -6.31 -15.67 -7.06
CA SER A 37 -7.71 -15.35 -7.23
C SER A 37 -8.49 -16.56 -7.75
N ALA A 38 -9.77 -16.65 -7.40
CA ALA A 38 -10.70 -17.47 -8.15
C ALA A 38 -10.72 -17.00 -9.63
N SER A 39 -11.04 -17.90 -10.55
CA SER A 39 -11.25 -17.52 -11.95
C SER A 39 -12.39 -16.52 -12.01
N SER A 40 -12.11 -15.29 -12.44
CA SER A 40 -13.11 -14.21 -12.50
C SER A 40 -13.98 -14.28 -13.77
N ASP A 41 -13.64 -15.14 -14.72
CA ASP A 41 -14.40 -15.37 -15.95
C ASP A 41 -14.35 -16.85 -16.40
N ASN A 42 -15.05 -17.16 -17.49
CA ASN A 42 -15.05 -18.47 -18.17
C ASN A 42 -13.69 -18.80 -18.83
N SER A 43 -12.65 -17.97 -18.72
CA SER A 43 -11.32 -18.26 -19.28
C SER A 43 -10.52 -19.23 -18.41
N GLY A 44 -10.90 -19.41 -17.14
CA GLY A 44 -10.17 -20.25 -16.20
C GLY A 44 -8.87 -19.63 -15.68
N ILE A 45 -8.52 -18.41 -16.09
CA ILE A 45 -7.23 -17.78 -15.75
C ILE A 45 -7.25 -17.32 -14.29
N ARG A 46 -6.38 -17.94 -13.49
CA ARG A 46 -6.11 -17.55 -12.12
C ARG A 46 -5.02 -16.50 -12.08
N THR A 47 -5.21 -15.43 -11.32
CA THR A 47 -4.25 -14.34 -11.20
C THR A 47 -3.65 -14.31 -9.80
N THR A 48 -2.35 -14.08 -9.70
CA THR A 48 -1.70 -13.83 -8.40
C THR A 48 -2.07 -12.44 -7.90
N VAL A 49 -2.59 -12.36 -6.68
CA VAL A 49 -3.07 -11.13 -6.03
C VAL A 49 -2.45 -10.96 -4.64
N ALA A 50 -2.51 -9.74 -4.12
CA ALA A 50 -2.21 -9.43 -2.73
C ALA A 50 -3.53 -9.13 -1.99
N VAL A 51 -3.77 -9.80 -0.87
CA VAL A 51 -4.95 -9.61 -0.03
C VAL A 51 -4.55 -8.90 1.26
N LYS A 52 -4.91 -7.63 1.41
CA LYS A 52 -4.75 -6.87 2.66
C LYS A 52 -5.97 -7.13 3.55
N VAL A 53 -5.73 -7.72 4.71
CA VAL A 53 -6.73 -8.07 5.72
C VAL A 53 -6.65 -7.03 6.85
N MET A 54 -7.78 -6.42 7.19
CA MET A 54 -7.91 -5.44 8.27
C MET A 54 -9.01 -5.88 9.23
N SER A 55 -8.78 -5.77 10.53
CA SER A 55 -9.77 -6.19 11.55
C SER A 55 -10.93 -5.20 11.65
N MET A 56 -12.15 -5.71 11.62
CA MET A 56 -13.38 -4.93 11.81
C MET A 56 -13.47 -4.36 13.24
N GLN A 57 -12.84 -5.02 14.23
CA GLN A 57 -12.75 -4.49 15.59
C GLN A 57 -11.93 -3.20 15.62
N VAL A 58 -10.81 -3.16 14.88
CA VAL A 58 -9.99 -1.95 14.76
C VAL A 58 -10.72 -0.87 13.99
N ALA A 59 -11.42 -1.25 12.91
CA ALA A 59 -12.24 -0.33 12.12
C ALA A 59 -13.31 0.36 12.99
N ASN A 60 -13.92 -0.38 13.91
CA ASN A 60 -14.97 0.10 14.80
C ASN A 60 -14.45 0.69 16.12
N ALA A 61 -13.14 0.65 16.37
CA ALA A 61 -12.56 1.15 17.61
C ALA A 61 -12.73 2.66 17.78
N SER A 62 -12.76 3.42 16.68
CA SER A 62 -13.05 4.84 16.69
C SER A 62 -13.62 5.30 15.34
N LYS A 63 -14.35 6.43 15.34
CA LYS A 63 -14.82 7.06 14.11
C LYS A 63 -13.65 7.40 13.17
N LEU A 64 -12.53 7.86 13.72
CA LEU A 64 -11.31 8.16 12.95
C LEU A 64 -10.76 6.92 12.24
N SER A 65 -10.71 5.78 12.93
CA SER A 65 -10.26 4.51 12.35
C SER A 65 -11.17 4.05 11.21
N SER A 66 -12.49 4.15 11.42
CA SER A 66 -13.49 3.84 10.39
C SER A 66 -13.35 4.74 9.17
N ASP A 67 -13.25 6.05 9.40
CA ASP A 67 -13.10 7.06 8.34
C ASP A 67 -11.80 6.86 7.54
N CYS A 68 -10.70 6.47 8.18
CA CYS A 68 -9.44 6.16 7.50
C CYS A 68 -9.58 4.96 6.54
N ILE A 69 -10.22 3.88 6.98
CA ILE A 69 -10.41 2.68 6.15
C ILE A 69 -11.35 2.98 4.98
N VAL A 70 -12.47 3.66 5.24
CA VAL A 70 -13.40 4.08 4.18
C VAL A 70 -12.72 5.00 3.18
N SER A 71 -11.89 5.94 3.67
CA SER A 71 -11.08 6.82 2.81
C SER A 71 -10.10 6.03 1.96
N GLU A 72 -9.35 5.08 2.54
CA GLU A 72 -8.40 4.23 1.81
C GLU A 72 -9.09 3.47 0.66
N ILE A 73 -10.23 2.81 0.94
CA ILE A 73 -11.00 2.09 -0.08
C ILE A 73 -11.48 3.05 -1.18
N ARG A 74 -12.03 4.21 -0.80
CA ARG A 74 -12.53 5.22 -1.76
C ARG A 74 -11.40 5.77 -2.64
N ILE A 75 -10.24 6.06 -2.07
CA ILE A 75 -9.07 6.54 -2.82
C ILE A 75 -8.60 5.45 -3.80
N LEU A 76 -8.32 4.24 -3.31
CA LEU A 76 -7.82 3.15 -4.14
C LEU A 76 -8.79 2.73 -5.25
N LYS A 77 -10.10 2.82 -5.03
CA LYS A 77 -11.11 2.54 -6.07
C LYS A 77 -11.03 3.54 -7.23
N ASN A 78 -10.75 4.81 -6.95
CA ASN A 78 -10.74 5.91 -7.93
C ASN A 78 -9.37 6.13 -8.59
N LEU A 79 -8.26 5.74 -7.94
CA LEU A 79 -6.94 5.87 -8.53
C LEU A 79 -6.67 4.76 -9.55
N LYS A 80 -6.44 5.15 -10.81
CA LYS A 80 -6.08 4.25 -11.91
C LYS A 80 -4.84 4.79 -12.63
N HIS A 81 -3.67 4.33 -12.21
CA HIS A 81 -2.40 4.74 -12.77
C HIS A 81 -1.40 3.58 -12.81
N ARG A 82 -0.55 3.53 -13.84
CA ARG A 82 0.41 2.44 -14.03
C ARG A 82 1.38 2.27 -12.85
N ASN A 83 1.74 3.36 -12.18
CA ASN A 83 2.67 3.39 -11.04
C ASN A 83 1.97 3.46 -9.68
N ILE A 84 0.70 3.06 -9.60
CA ILE A 84 -0.05 2.90 -8.34
C ILE A 84 -0.59 1.47 -8.31
N VAL A 85 -0.57 0.84 -7.14
CA VAL A 85 -1.15 -0.50 -6.95
C VAL A 85 -2.64 -0.46 -7.28
N HIS A 86 -3.08 -1.38 -8.13
CA HIS A 86 -4.49 -1.50 -8.48
C HIS A 86 -5.27 -2.22 -7.37
N LEU A 87 -6.42 -1.67 -6.97
CA LEU A 87 -7.45 -2.38 -6.22
C LEU A 87 -8.40 -3.06 -7.20
N TYR A 88 -8.39 -4.40 -7.21
CA TYR A 88 -9.28 -5.20 -8.04
C TYR A 88 -10.68 -5.28 -7.45
N ASP A 89 -10.76 -5.58 -6.15
CA ASP A 89 -12.02 -5.77 -5.44
C ASP A 89 -11.83 -5.49 -3.95
N PHE A 90 -12.93 -5.28 -3.23
CA PHE A 90 -12.96 -5.25 -1.78
C PHE A 90 -14.15 -6.03 -1.24
N GLN A 91 -13.94 -6.77 -0.17
CA GLN A 91 -14.96 -7.60 0.48
C GLN A 91 -14.89 -7.40 2.00
N TRP A 92 -15.92 -7.80 2.71
CA TRP A 92 -15.93 -7.79 4.18
C TRP A 92 -16.80 -8.90 4.74
N ASP A 93 -16.49 -9.31 5.95
CA ASP A 93 -17.34 -10.18 6.78
C ASP A 93 -17.52 -9.58 8.18
N ARG A 94 -18.00 -10.38 9.14
CA ARG A 94 -18.23 -9.90 10.52
C ARG A 94 -16.95 -9.47 11.24
N ASN A 95 -15.82 -10.04 10.86
CA ASN A 95 -14.56 -9.92 11.59
C ASN A 95 -13.53 -9.09 10.84
N ASN A 96 -13.57 -9.03 9.51
CA ASN A 96 -12.51 -8.43 8.71
C ASN A 96 -13.01 -7.71 7.45
N ILE A 97 -12.17 -6.80 6.98
CA ILE A 97 -12.23 -6.16 5.66
C ILE A 97 -11.05 -6.68 4.83
N TYR A 98 -11.31 -6.95 3.55
CA TYR A 98 -10.38 -7.56 2.61
C TYR A 98 -10.22 -6.65 1.39
N LEU A 99 -9.00 -6.22 1.10
CA LEU A 99 -8.67 -5.52 -0.15
C LEU A 99 -7.89 -6.48 -1.06
N ILE A 100 -8.47 -6.78 -2.23
CA ILE A 100 -7.87 -7.64 -3.24
C ILE A 100 -7.13 -6.74 -4.23
N MET A 101 -5.81 -6.80 -4.22
CA MET A 101 -4.93 -5.84 -4.88
C MET A 101 -3.96 -6.52 -5.84
N GLU A 102 -3.37 -5.71 -6.72
CA GLU A 102 -2.27 -6.11 -7.57
C GLU A 102 -1.06 -6.61 -6.77
N TYR A 103 -0.58 -7.81 -7.10
CA TYR A 103 0.62 -8.38 -6.49
C TYR A 103 1.88 -7.85 -7.17
N CYS A 104 2.81 -7.31 -6.37
CA CYS A 104 4.11 -6.84 -6.82
C CYS A 104 5.22 -7.79 -6.35
N GLY A 105 5.64 -8.71 -7.23
CA GLY A 105 6.57 -9.79 -6.88
C GLY A 105 8.03 -9.38 -6.65
N GLY A 106 8.38 -8.10 -6.85
CA GLY A 106 9.72 -7.57 -6.65
C GLY A 106 10.03 -7.12 -5.23
N GLY A 107 9.06 -7.14 -4.31
CA GLY A 107 9.18 -6.60 -2.95
C GLY A 107 9.11 -5.07 -2.91
N ASP A 108 9.50 -4.47 -1.79
CA ASP A 108 9.53 -3.01 -1.61
C ASP A 108 10.89 -2.41 -1.98
N LEU A 109 10.87 -1.12 -2.35
CA LEU A 109 12.06 -0.36 -2.74
C LEU A 109 13.04 -0.19 -1.57
N GLY A 110 12.56 -0.17 -0.32
CA GLY A 110 13.41 -0.10 0.87
C GLY A 110 14.31 -1.33 1.01
N SER A 111 13.72 -2.52 0.92
CA SER A 111 14.45 -3.79 0.88
C SER A 111 15.38 -3.88 -0.33
N PHE A 112 14.96 -3.34 -1.48
CA PHE A 112 15.77 -3.28 -2.69
C PHE A 112 17.02 -2.40 -2.50
N ILE A 113 16.85 -1.18 -1.98
CA ILE A 113 17.96 -0.27 -1.65
C ILE A 113 18.88 -0.92 -0.61
N LYS A 114 18.32 -1.47 0.48
CA LYS A 114 19.12 -2.14 1.53
C LYS A 114 19.99 -3.26 1.00
N HIS A 115 19.50 -4.04 0.02
CA HIS A 115 20.25 -5.14 -0.58
C HIS A 115 21.45 -4.67 -1.42
N TYR A 116 21.32 -3.55 -2.13
CA TYR A 116 22.38 -3.02 -3.01
C TYR A 116 23.21 -1.89 -2.37
N GLY A 117 22.80 -1.37 -1.21
CA GLY A 117 23.37 -0.19 -0.58
C GLY A 117 22.88 1.09 -1.25
N SER A 118 23.48 1.46 -2.38
CA SER A 118 23.06 2.59 -3.20
C SER A 118 22.64 2.12 -4.60
N LEU A 119 21.69 2.83 -5.20
CA LEU A 119 21.25 2.53 -6.56
C LEU A 119 22.04 3.37 -7.57
N PRO A 120 22.46 2.80 -8.70
CA PRO A 120 23.05 3.57 -9.79
C PRO A 120 22.11 4.68 -10.24
N GLU A 121 22.67 5.84 -10.61
CA GLU A 121 21.88 7.02 -10.98
C GLU A 121 20.85 6.73 -12.08
N ALA A 122 21.19 5.89 -13.06
CA ALA A 122 20.28 5.48 -14.11
C ALA A 122 19.02 4.76 -13.57
N ILE A 123 19.18 3.90 -12.56
CA ILE A 123 18.08 3.19 -11.90
C ILE A 123 17.29 4.17 -11.02
N THR A 124 17.99 5.01 -10.26
CA THR A 124 17.38 6.05 -9.42
C THR A 124 16.50 6.97 -10.27
N ARG A 125 17.02 7.49 -11.38
CA ARG A 125 16.29 8.35 -12.33
C ARG A 125 15.08 7.65 -12.92
N LEU A 126 15.20 6.36 -13.26
CA LEU A 126 14.10 5.56 -13.78
C LEU A 126 12.96 5.42 -12.76
N CYS A 127 13.28 5.08 -11.51
CA CYS A 127 12.31 4.95 -10.43
C CYS A 127 11.69 6.30 -10.07
N PHE A 128 12.51 7.35 -9.97
CA PHE A 128 12.05 8.68 -9.60
C PHE A 128 11.10 9.28 -10.64
N ARG A 129 11.35 9.07 -11.93
CA ARG A 129 10.43 9.50 -13.01
C ARG A 129 9.05 8.83 -12.88
N GLN A 130 9.03 7.55 -12.51
CA GLN A 130 7.79 6.80 -12.30
C GLN A 130 7.05 7.27 -11.03
N LEU A 131 7.79 7.55 -9.95
CA LEU A 131 7.24 8.10 -8.71
C LEU A 131 6.67 9.51 -8.95
N ALA A 132 7.40 10.39 -9.63
CA ALA A 132 6.95 11.73 -9.98
C ALA A 132 5.66 11.69 -10.83
N ALA A 133 5.56 10.75 -11.78
CA ALA A 133 4.33 10.55 -12.55
C ALA A 133 3.15 10.11 -11.66
N ALA A 134 3.37 9.22 -10.69
CA ALA A 134 2.35 8.84 -9.72
C ALA A 134 1.91 10.01 -8.84
N ILE A 135 2.85 10.80 -8.32
CA ILE A 135 2.57 11.98 -7.48
C ILE A 135 1.82 13.05 -8.27
N GLN A 136 2.22 13.33 -9.51
CA GLN A 136 1.52 14.24 -10.40
C GLN A 136 0.06 13.79 -10.63
N TYR A 137 -0.14 12.50 -10.88
CA TYR A 137 -1.48 11.93 -11.04
C TYR A 137 -2.31 12.04 -9.75
N MET A 138 -1.76 11.67 -8.58
CA MET A 138 -2.44 11.80 -7.29
C MET A 138 -2.84 13.26 -7.03
N ARG A 139 -1.95 14.22 -7.33
CA ARG A 139 -2.26 15.66 -7.20
C ARG A 139 -3.41 16.09 -8.11
N ALA A 140 -3.45 15.63 -9.35
CA ALA A 140 -4.57 15.91 -10.26
C ALA A 140 -5.91 15.34 -9.74
N MET A 141 -5.85 14.25 -8.97
CA MET A 141 -7.00 13.63 -8.30
C MET A 141 -7.29 14.24 -6.91
N ASN A 142 -6.59 15.31 -6.51
CA ASN A 142 -6.65 15.90 -5.17
C ASN A 142 -6.34 14.90 -4.04
N VAL A 143 -5.46 13.94 -4.27
CA VAL A 143 -5.02 12.96 -3.27
C VAL A 143 -3.59 13.29 -2.83
N ALA A 144 -3.36 13.30 -1.53
CA ALA A 144 -2.03 13.26 -0.92
C ALA A 144 -1.81 11.89 -0.26
N HIS A 145 -0.65 11.29 -0.48
CA HIS A 145 -0.32 9.97 0.05
C HIS A 145 -0.01 10.01 1.55
N MET A 146 0.70 11.04 2.02
CA MET A 146 1.02 11.32 3.43
C MET A 146 1.99 10.35 4.12
N ASP A 147 2.52 9.37 3.39
CA ASP A 147 3.46 8.36 3.93
C ASP A 147 4.32 7.77 2.80
N LEU A 148 4.79 8.61 1.88
CA LEU A 148 5.72 8.17 0.86
C LEU A 148 7.06 7.82 1.50
N LYS A 149 7.45 6.56 1.33
CA LYS A 149 8.73 6.02 1.80
C LYS A 149 9.09 4.79 0.96
N PRO A 150 10.36 4.39 0.90
CA PRO A 150 10.78 3.23 0.13
C PRO A 150 10.01 1.94 0.45
N GLN A 151 9.53 1.75 1.69
CA GLN A 151 8.73 0.58 2.08
C GLN A 151 7.32 0.56 1.47
N ASN A 152 6.79 1.73 1.08
CA ASN A 152 5.47 1.86 0.46
C ASN A 152 5.55 1.95 -1.07
N ILE A 153 6.75 1.82 -1.65
CA ILE A 153 6.98 1.78 -3.09
C ILE A 153 7.35 0.35 -3.48
N LEU A 154 6.42 -0.37 -4.10
CA LEU A 154 6.62 -1.76 -4.50
C LEU A 154 7.27 -1.86 -5.88
N LEU A 155 7.93 -2.98 -6.15
CA LEU A 155 8.51 -3.32 -7.44
C LEU A 155 7.74 -4.49 -8.05
N THR A 156 7.37 -4.39 -9.33
CA THR A 156 6.78 -5.57 -10.02
C THR A 156 7.83 -6.65 -10.27
N ASN A 157 9.09 -6.26 -10.52
CA ASN A 157 10.22 -7.15 -10.78
C ASN A 157 11.54 -6.46 -10.34
N ARG A 158 12.48 -7.22 -9.77
CA ARG A 158 13.79 -6.70 -9.32
C ARG A 158 14.79 -6.43 -10.46
N ARG A 159 14.70 -7.13 -11.60
CA ARG A 159 15.65 -7.00 -12.72
C ARG A 159 15.40 -5.76 -13.57
N LYS A 160 14.13 -5.44 -13.80
CA LYS A 160 13.68 -4.24 -14.52
C LYS A 160 12.68 -3.53 -13.62
N PRO A 161 13.15 -2.65 -12.70
CA PRO A 161 12.32 -2.08 -11.66
C PRO A 161 11.23 -1.20 -12.29
N PHE A 162 9.99 -1.63 -12.08
CA PHE A 162 8.80 -0.86 -12.38
C PHE A 162 8.04 -0.68 -11.07
N ILE A 163 7.93 0.58 -10.62
CA ILE A 163 7.48 0.93 -9.29
C ILE A 163 5.96 1.07 -9.23
N LYS A 164 5.39 0.74 -8.08
CA LYS A 164 3.98 0.93 -7.75
C LYS A 164 3.85 1.50 -6.33
N VAL A 165 3.31 2.69 -6.22
CA VAL A 165 2.95 3.30 -4.93
C VAL A 165 1.83 2.49 -4.30
N SER A 166 1.97 2.20 -3.01
CA SER A 166 1.09 1.33 -2.22
C SER A 166 0.86 1.88 -0.82
N ASP A 167 -0.08 1.28 -0.10
CA ASP A 167 -0.43 1.62 1.29
C ASP A 167 -0.99 3.04 1.48
N PHE A 168 -2.26 3.19 1.10
CA PHE A 168 -2.99 4.46 1.16
C PHE A 168 -3.71 4.68 2.51
N GLY A 169 -3.35 3.92 3.56
CA GLY A 169 -4.03 3.98 4.86
C GLY A 169 -3.91 5.33 5.59
N LEU A 170 -2.93 6.16 5.21
CA LEU A 170 -2.76 7.52 5.71
C LEU A 170 -3.16 8.60 4.70
N SER A 171 -3.53 8.21 3.49
CA SER A 171 -3.83 9.13 2.40
C SER A 171 -5.15 9.87 2.59
N GLN A 172 -5.23 11.06 2.01
CA GLN A 172 -6.35 11.99 2.22
C GLN A 172 -6.66 12.72 0.92
N TYR A 173 -7.93 13.08 0.75
CA TYR A 173 -8.30 14.09 -0.23
C TYR A 173 -7.91 15.47 0.30
N LEU A 174 -7.03 16.18 -0.42
CA LEU A 174 -6.59 17.54 -0.12
C LEU A 174 -6.64 18.37 -1.40
N LYS A 175 -7.67 19.20 -1.54
CA LYS A 175 -7.80 20.12 -2.68
C LYS A 175 -6.74 21.22 -2.62
N LYS A 176 -6.57 21.95 -3.73
CA LYS A 176 -5.52 22.97 -3.90
C LYS A 176 -5.46 24.05 -2.81
N ASN A 177 -6.60 24.35 -2.15
CA ASN A 177 -6.70 25.38 -1.10
C ASN A 177 -7.11 24.79 0.26
N GLU A 178 -7.14 23.47 0.40
CA GLU A 178 -7.41 22.81 1.68
C GLU A 178 -6.09 22.57 2.41
N GLN A 179 -6.09 22.87 3.71
CA GLN A 179 -4.99 22.56 4.61
C GLN A 179 -5.49 21.68 5.74
N THR A 180 -4.58 20.91 6.33
CA THR A 180 -4.85 20.09 7.51
C THR A 180 -3.67 20.19 8.48
N SER A 181 -3.88 19.74 9.71
CA SER A 181 -2.89 19.78 10.80
C SER A 181 -2.70 18.41 11.47
N SER A 182 -3.17 17.34 10.82
CA SER A 182 -3.07 15.99 11.37
C SER A 182 -1.63 15.51 11.44
N PHE A 183 -1.17 15.02 12.59
CA PHE A 183 0.17 14.45 12.75
C PHE A 183 0.16 12.98 12.27
N ARG A 184 0.69 12.72 11.07
CA ARG A 184 0.64 11.40 10.41
C ARG A 184 1.88 11.21 9.53
N GLY A 185 2.21 9.96 9.23
CA GLY A 185 3.35 9.59 8.39
C GLY A 185 4.54 9.08 9.20
N SER A 186 5.52 8.56 8.49
CA SER A 186 6.75 8.01 9.09
C SER A 186 7.75 9.12 9.40
N PRO A 187 8.23 9.28 10.66
CA PRO A 187 9.01 10.46 11.07
C PRO A 187 10.23 10.81 10.20
N LEU A 188 10.94 9.80 9.67
CA LEU A 188 12.13 10.02 8.84
C LEU A 188 11.84 10.59 7.44
N TYR A 189 10.59 10.49 6.97
CA TYR A 189 10.14 10.95 5.65
C TYR A 189 9.09 12.07 5.77
N MET A 190 8.85 12.55 6.99
CA MET A 190 7.84 13.54 7.28
C MET A 190 8.37 14.93 6.93
N ALA A 191 7.57 15.69 6.17
CA ALA A 191 7.86 17.10 5.90
C ALA A 191 7.92 17.92 7.21
N PRO A 192 8.81 18.92 7.31
CA PRO A 192 9.03 19.65 8.55
C PRO A 192 7.77 20.33 9.08
N GLU A 193 6.90 20.85 8.20
CA GLU A 193 5.62 21.47 8.58
C GLU A 193 4.66 20.47 9.25
N ILE A 194 4.67 19.18 8.87
CA ILE A 194 3.89 18.16 9.58
C ILE A 194 4.52 17.89 10.95
N PHE A 195 5.84 17.76 11.00
CA PHE A 195 6.58 17.45 12.24
C PHE A 195 6.39 18.54 13.30
N CYS A 196 6.41 19.80 12.87
CA CYS A 196 6.17 20.98 13.70
C CYS A 196 4.67 21.24 14.01
N ARG A 197 3.75 20.38 13.53
CA ARG A 197 2.29 20.51 13.71
C ARG A 197 1.71 21.80 13.13
N GLU A 198 2.30 22.28 12.04
CA GLU A 198 1.80 23.42 11.29
C GLU A 198 0.68 22.97 10.33
N GLN A 199 0.02 23.94 9.71
CA GLN A 199 -0.93 23.65 8.63
C GLN A 199 -0.18 23.37 7.33
N TYR A 200 -0.58 22.31 6.65
CA TYR A 200 0.08 21.85 5.43
C TYR A 200 -0.92 21.45 4.35
N ASP A 201 -0.45 21.39 3.11
CA ASP A 201 -1.20 20.90 1.96
C ASP A 201 -0.52 19.68 1.32
N SER A 202 -0.96 19.25 0.15
CA SER A 202 -0.42 18.07 -0.52
C SER A 202 1.06 18.18 -0.92
N ARG A 203 1.72 19.34 -0.79
CA ARG A 203 3.15 19.51 -1.11
C ARG A 203 4.06 18.73 -0.17
N VAL A 204 3.53 18.28 0.97
CA VAL A 204 4.26 17.39 1.89
C VAL A 204 4.74 16.10 1.24
N ASP A 205 4.09 15.62 0.16
CA ASP A 205 4.54 14.46 -0.62
C ASP A 205 5.77 14.76 -1.51
N LEU A 206 6.20 16.03 -1.63
CA LEU A 206 7.36 16.44 -2.42
C LEU A 206 8.67 16.45 -1.61
N TRP A 207 8.57 16.41 -0.28
CA TRP A 207 9.70 16.34 0.65
C TRP A 207 10.35 14.94 0.60
#